data_AF-A0A2P8HQ42-F1
#
_entry.id   AF-A0A2P8HQ42-F1
#
_cell.length_a   1.000
_cell.length_b   1.000
_cell.length_c   1.000
_cell.angle_alpha   90.00
_cell.angle_beta   90.00
_cell.angle_gamma   90.00
#
_symmetry.space_group_name_H-M   'P 1'
#
loop_
_entity.id
_entity.type
_entity.pdbx_description
1 polymer ?
#
loop_
_entity_poly.entity_id
_entity_poly.type
_entity_poly.pdbx_seq_one_letter_code
_entity_poly.pdbx_strand_id
1 'polypeptide(L)'
;MKKILLLILFFFSISYSFSQTIIVNPDGTVSTVMGNGSIKTIVNTNGTLSTLIDNGSIKTIVNPDGTFSTVFGNGNTRTIVNPNGTLSTLIDNGTTKTIVKPDVTPDVTHSTVIYNGIKISRNKRKSIMYFLLQFN
;
A
#
# COMPACT_ATOMS: atom_id res chain seq x y z
N MET A 1 28.83 -29.62 -23.53
CA MET A 1 28.05 -28.41 -23.89
C MET A 1 26.55 -28.55 -23.65
N LYS A 2 25.89 -29.64 -24.09
CA LYS A 2 24.42 -29.84 -23.88
C LYS A 2 23.96 -29.78 -22.41
N LYS A 3 24.75 -30.33 -21.46
CA LYS A 3 24.44 -30.29 -20.02
C LYS A 3 24.50 -28.88 -19.42
N ILE A 4 25.41 -28.04 -19.90
CA ILE A 4 25.53 -26.63 -19.49
C ILE A 4 24.37 -25.80 -20.04
N LEU A 5 23.98 -26.03 -21.30
CA LEU A 5 22.80 -25.41 -21.89
C LEU A 5 21.52 -25.76 -21.11
N LEU A 6 21.34 -27.03 -20.74
CA LEU A 6 20.20 -27.48 -19.95
C LEU A 6 20.14 -26.80 -18.57
N LEU A 7 21.31 -26.61 -17.93
CA LEU A 7 21.42 -25.93 -16.64
C LEU A 7 21.06 -24.44 -16.73
N ILE A 8 21.49 -23.75 -17.79
CA ILE A 8 21.14 -22.34 -18.04
C ILE A 8 19.64 -22.19 -18.28
N LEU A 9 19.02 -23.07 -19.08
CA LEU A 9 17.56 -23.05 -19.29
C LEU A 9 16.78 -23.33 -18.00
N PHE A 10 17.29 -24.20 -17.12
CA PHE A 10 16.67 -24.51 -15.83
C PHE A 10 16.70 -23.31 -14.87
N PHE A 11 17.81 -22.56 -14.80
CA PHE A 11 17.86 -21.34 -14.00
C PHE A 11 17.04 -20.19 -14.64
N PHE A 12 17.00 -20.12 -15.98
CA PHE A 12 16.21 -19.12 -16.68
C PHE A 12 14.70 -19.34 -16.49
N SER A 13 14.22 -20.60 -16.52
CA SER A 13 12.81 -20.93 -16.35
C SER A 13 12.28 -20.68 -14.92
N ILE A 14 13.13 -20.73 -13.90
CA ILE A 14 12.77 -20.40 -12.51
C ILE A 14 12.47 -18.89 -12.34
N SER A 15 12.86 -18.03 -13.29
CA SER A 15 12.88 -16.57 -13.12
C SER A 15 11.52 -15.87 -13.19
N TYR A 16 10.44 -16.54 -13.59
CA TYR A 16 9.13 -15.90 -13.80
C TYR A 16 8.11 -16.35 -12.75
N SER A 17 8.23 -15.81 -11.54
CA SER A 17 7.19 -15.94 -10.52
C SER A 17 6.22 -14.77 -10.59
N PHE A 18 4.97 -15.04 -10.96
CA PHE A 18 3.88 -14.08 -10.84
C PHE A 18 3.37 -14.09 -9.38
N SER A 19 3.47 -12.96 -8.69
CA SER A 19 3.01 -12.84 -7.31
C SER A 19 1.60 -12.26 -7.28
N GLN A 20 0.70 -12.95 -6.56
CA GLN A 20 -0.65 -12.49 -6.26
C GLN A 20 -0.83 -12.37 -4.74
N THR A 21 -1.58 -11.35 -4.30
CA THR A 21 -1.98 -11.17 -2.91
C THR A 21 -3.47 -10.83 -2.85
N ILE A 22 -4.19 -11.56 -2.00
CA ILE A 22 -5.59 -11.27 -1.68
C ILE A 22 -5.66 -10.32 -0.48
N ILE A 23 -6.53 -9.33 -0.62
CA ILE A 23 -6.86 -8.33 0.38
C ILE A 23 -8.31 -8.54 0.80
N VAL A 24 -8.54 -8.83 2.07
CA VAL A 24 -9.89 -8.90 2.65
C VAL A 24 -10.15 -7.59 3.38
N ASN A 25 -11.10 -6.82 2.89
CA ASN A 25 -11.47 -5.53 3.45
C ASN A 25 -12.31 -5.71 4.74
N PRO A 26 -12.41 -4.68 5.60
CA PRO A 26 -13.16 -4.78 6.85
C PRO A 26 -14.65 -5.14 6.70
N ASP A 27 -15.26 -4.78 5.56
CA ASP A 27 -16.64 -5.10 5.19
C ASP A 27 -16.79 -6.53 4.60
N GLY A 28 -15.70 -7.31 4.56
CA GLY A 28 -15.67 -8.66 4.02
C GLY A 28 -15.48 -8.74 2.50
N THR A 29 -15.44 -7.61 1.81
CA THR A 29 -15.16 -7.59 0.38
C THR A 29 -13.71 -7.91 0.07
N VAL A 30 -13.42 -8.25 -1.19
CA VAL A 30 -12.10 -8.71 -1.61
C VAL A 30 -11.53 -7.80 -2.70
N SER A 31 -10.26 -7.47 -2.55
CA SER A 31 -9.43 -6.86 -3.59
C SER A 31 -8.24 -7.79 -3.89
N THR A 32 -7.75 -7.76 -5.13
CA THR A 32 -6.62 -8.60 -5.56
C THR A 32 -5.48 -7.74 -6.05
N VAL A 33 -4.29 -7.97 -5.51
CA VAL A 33 -3.05 -7.34 -5.98
C VAL A 33 -2.27 -8.35 -6.80
N MET A 34 -1.88 -7.97 -8.01
CA MET A 34 -1.18 -8.82 -8.95
C MET A 34 0.03 -8.09 -9.54
N GLY A 35 1.13 -8.82 -9.74
CA GLY A 35 2.31 -8.29 -10.42
C GLY A 35 3.62 -8.54 -9.67
N ASN A 36 4.71 -8.49 -10.43
CA ASN A 36 6.07 -8.68 -9.96
C ASN A 36 6.82 -7.35 -9.85
N GLY A 37 7.82 -7.30 -8.97
CA GLY A 37 8.66 -6.12 -8.79
C GLY A 37 7.93 -4.89 -8.25
N SER A 38 8.32 -3.72 -8.75
CA SER A 38 7.91 -2.40 -8.28
C SER A 38 6.54 -1.95 -8.76
N ILE A 39 5.95 -2.57 -9.78
CA ILE A 39 4.64 -2.15 -10.30
C ILE A 39 3.65 -3.29 -10.11
N LYS A 40 2.50 -2.98 -9.52
CA LYS A 40 1.44 -3.94 -9.22
C LYS A 40 0.09 -3.38 -9.64
N THR A 41 -0.74 -4.21 -10.22
CA THR A 41 -2.15 -3.91 -10.49
C THR A 41 -2.98 -4.32 -9.28
N ILE A 42 -3.96 -3.50 -8.94
CA ILE A 42 -4.96 -3.76 -7.92
C ILE A 42 -6.30 -3.88 -8.63
N VAL A 43 -6.97 -5.00 -8.46
CA VAL A 43 -8.38 -5.15 -8.80
C VAL A 43 -9.16 -4.82 -7.54
N ASN A 44 -9.86 -3.70 -7.57
CA ASN A 44 -10.73 -3.26 -6.49
C ASN A 44 -12.00 -4.12 -6.46
N THR A 45 -12.69 -4.12 -5.33
CA THR A 45 -13.93 -4.88 -5.14
C THR A 45 -15.00 -4.59 -6.19
N ASN A 46 -15.11 -3.35 -6.64
CA ASN A 46 -16.06 -2.94 -7.69
C ASN A 46 -15.58 -3.26 -9.12
N GLY A 47 -14.48 -3.99 -9.28
CA GLY A 47 -13.90 -4.37 -10.57
C GLY A 47 -13.01 -3.30 -11.22
N THR A 48 -12.93 -2.09 -10.65
CA THR A 48 -12.01 -1.06 -11.17
C THR A 48 -10.55 -1.42 -10.90
N LEU A 49 -9.64 -0.80 -11.66
CA LEU A 49 -8.21 -1.05 -11.56
C LEU A 49 -7.48 0.14 -10.97
N SER A 50 -6.54 -0.14 -10.07
CA SER A 50 -5.57 0.83 -9.57
C SER A 50 -4.15 0.32 -9.80
N THR A 51 -3.18 1.22 -9.84
CA THR A 51 -1.77 0.88 -10.02
C THR A 51 -0.98 1.26 -8.78
N LEU A 52 -0.32 0.29 -8.15
CA LEU A 52 0.67 0.53 -7.10
C LEU A 52 2.07 0.57 -7.71
N ILE A 53 2.78 1.66 -7.45
CA ILE A 53 4.19 1.87 -7.80
C ILE A 53 4.98 1.88 -6.49
N ASP A 54 5.93 0.96 -6.35
CA ASP A 54 6.76 0.73 -5.18
C ASP A 54 8.23 1.04 -5.48
N ASN A 55 8.65 2.23 -5.07
CA ASN A 55 10.02 2.71 -5.16
C ASN A 55 10.70 2.65 -3.78
N GLY A 56 10.45 1.58 -3.02
CA GLY A 56 11.04 1.34 -1.71
C GLY A 56 10.36 2.15 -0.60
N SER A 57 11.03 3.20 -0.14
CA SER A 57 10.50 4.11 0.89
C SER A 57 9.36 4.98 0.37
N ILE A 58 9.29 5.18 -0.95
CA ILE A 58 8.20 5.92 -1.60
C ILE A 58 7.28 4.93 -2.29
N LYS A 59 5.97 5.05 -2.05
CA LYS A 59 4.95 4.24 -2.71
C LYS A 59 3.85 5.15 -3.22
N THR A 60 3.39 4.94 -4.44
CA THR A 60 2.30 5.71 -5.06
C THR A 60 1.21 4.77 -5.50
N ILE A 61 -0.05 5.12 -5.22
CA ILE A 61 -1.20 4.47 -5.83
C ILE A 61 -1.87 5.46 -6.77
N VAL A 62 -2.06 5.02 -8.02
CA VAL A 62 -2.90 5.70 -9.00
C VAL A 62 -4.26 5.04 -8.99
N ASN A 63 -5.28 5.85 -8.73
CA ASN A 63 -6.66 5.46 -8.57
C ASN A 63 -7.35 5.30 -9.94
N PRO A 64 -8.49 4.61 -10.01
CA PRO A 64 -9.18 4.40 -11.29
C PRO A 64 -9.62 5.68 -11.99
N ASP A 65 -9.87 6.74 -11.22
CA ASP A 65 -10.24 8.07 -11.69
C ASP A 65 -9.04 8.94 -12.11
N GLY A 66 -7.81 8.40 -12.02
CA GLY A 66 -6.56 9.09 -12.36
C GLY A 66 -5.98 9.94 -11.22
N THR A 67 -6.69 10.09 -10.10
CA THR A 67 -6.10 10.71 -8.90
C THR A 67 -5.05 9.78 -8.28
N PHE A 68 -4.23 10.29 -7.36
CA PHE A 68 -3.19 9.47 -6.74
C PHE A 68 -2.90 9.83 -5.30
N SER A 69 -2.46 8.83 -4.53
CA SER A 69 -1.89 9.01 -3.20
C SER A 69 -0.41 8.64 -3.19
N THR A 70 0.40 9.36 -2.43
CA THR A 70 1.83 9.03 -2.27
C THR A 70 2.21 8.90 -0.80
N VAL A 71 2.91 7.81 -0.46
CA VAL A 71 3.42 7.54 0.89
C VAL A 71 4.93 7.70 0.89
N PHE A 72 5.41 8.51 1.83
CA PHE A 72 6.82 8.67 2.15
C PHE A 72 7.10 7.96 3.48
N GLY A 73 7.81 6.84 3.42
CA GLY A 73 8.22 6.08 4.59
C GLY A 73 9.52 6.62 5.20
N ASN A 74 9.49 6.91 6.50
CA ASN A 74 10.65 7.29 7.29
C ASN A 74 10.66 6.51 8.62
N GLY A 75 11.32 5.34 8.62
CA GLY A 75 11.35 4.44 9.77
C GLY A 75 9.95 3.98 10.18
N ASN A 76 9.57 4.27 11.42
CA ASN A 76 8.26 3.93 11.98
C ASN A 76 7.16 4.93 11.60
N THR A 77 7.52 6.07 11.00
CA THR A 77 6.56 7.10 10.60
C THR A 77 6.41 7.10 9.09
N ARG A 78 5.21 7.41 8.59
CA ARG A 78 4.96 7.63 7.17
C ARG A 78 4.10 8.86 6.98
N THR A 79 4.44 9.67 6.00
CA THR A 79 3.59 10.78 5.54
C THR A 79 2.87 10.35 4.28
N ILE A 80 1.58 10.68 4.19
CA ILE A 80 0.71 10.33 3.07
C ILE A 80 0.19 11.63 2.49
N VAL A 81 0.44 11.85 1.21
CA VAL A 81 -0.23 12.86 0.41
C VAL A 81 -1.47 12.20 -0.17
N ASN A 82 -2.64 12.67 0.25
CA ASN A 82 -3.93 12.18 -0.22
C ASN A 82 -4.26 12.76 -1.60
N PRO A 83 -5.24 12.19 -2.34
CA PRO A 83 -5.61 12.66 -3.67
C PRO A 83 -6.07 14.12 -3.70
N ASN A 84 -6.68 14.59 -2.60
CA ASN A 84 -7.13 15.97 -2.42
C ASN A 84 -6.04 16.93 -1.92
N GLY A 85 -4.77 16.49 -1.87
CA GLY A 85 -3.63 17.30 -1.41
C GLY A 85 -3.45 17.39 0.10
N THR A 86 -4.37 16.83 0.90
CA THR A 86 -4.22 16.81 2.37
C THR A 86 -3.13 15.83 2.82
N LEU A 87 -2.52 16.08 3.98
CA LEU A 87 -1.44 15.25 4.53
C LEU A 87 -1.91 14.42 5.72
N SER A 88 -1.79 13.10 5.65
CA SER A 88 -1.99 12.20 6.79
C SER A 88 -0.66 11.62 7.26
N THR A 89 -0.55 11.30 8.56
CA THR A 89 0.63 10.66 9.15
C THR A 89 0.26 9.30 9.72
N LEU A 90 0.99 8.26 9.35
CA LEU A 90 0.93 6.93 9.96
C LEU A 90 2.11 6.76 10.92
N ILE A 91 1.84 6.35 12.15
CA ILE A 91 2.85 6.02 13.15
C ILE A 91 2.73 4.53 13.49
N ASP A 92 3.81 3.77 13.27
CA ASP A 92 3.93 2.35 13.56
C ASP A 92 4.58 2.14 14.94
N ASN A 93 3.74 1.84 15.94
CA ASN A 93 4.18 1.52 17.31
C ASN A 93 4.37 0.00 17.49
N GLY A 94 4.55 -0.74 16.39
CA GLY A 94 4.86 -2.16 16.39
C GLY A 94 3.65 -3.08 16.56
N THR A 95 2.91 -2.96 17.67
CA THR A 95 1.65 -3.70 17.90
C THR A 95 0.42 -2.91 17.48
N THR A 96 0.54 -1.59 17.45
CA THR A 96 -0.51 -0.66 17.03
C THR A 96 0.00 0.24 15.92
N LYS A 97 -0.94 0.73 15.11
CA LYS A 97 -0.70 1.75 14.11
C LYS A 97 -1.68 2.88 14.36
N THR A 98 -1.18 4.11 14.41
CA THR A 98 -2.00 5.31 14.61
C THR A 98 -1.97 6.14 13.35
N ILE A 99 -3.15 6.64 12.95
CA ILE A 99 -3.31 7.51 11.79
C ILE A 99 -3.73 8.86 12.31
N VAL A 100 -2.96 9.89 11.96
CA VAL A 100 -3.30 11.28 12.19
C VAL A 100 -3.73 11.85 10.84
N LYS A 101 -5.02 12.16 10.71
CA LYS A 101 -5.55 12.86 9.54
C LYS A 101 -5.56 14.36 9.84
N PRO A 102 -5.41 15.22 8.81
CA PRO A 102 -5.59 16.65 9.00
C PRO A 102 -7.08 16.90 9.24
N ASP A 103 -7.39 17.68 10.27
CA ASP A 103 -8.75 18.14 10.53
C ASP A 103 -9.15 19.06 9.37
N VAL A 104 -10.23 18.73 8.66
CA VAL A 104 -10.88 19.66 7.73
C VAL A 104 -11.80 20.58 8.52
N THR A 105 -11.20 21.34 9.44
CA THR A 105 -11.79 22.55 9.98
C THR A 105 -10.72 23.63 9.86
N PRO A 106 -10.90 24.62 8.96
CA PRO A 106 -10.03 25.78 8.93
C PRO A 106 -10.38 26.63 10.15
N ASP A 107 -9.91 26.24 11.33
CA ASP A 107 -9.84 27.16 12.44
C ASP A 107 -8.53 27.03 13.19
N VAL A 108 -7.89 28.19 13.36
CA VAL A 108 -6.53 28.37 13.82
C VAL A 108 -6.52 28.25 15.33
N THR A 109 -6.48 27.04 15.89
CA THR A 109 -5.94 26.86 17.24
C THR A 109 -5.53 25.41 17.49
N HIS A 110 -4.31 25.25 17.98
CA HIS A 110 -3.68 24.02 18.45
C HIS A 110 -4.66 22.95 18.92
N SER A 111 -4.93 21.94 18.09
CA SER A 111 -5.71 20.77 18.48
C SER A 111 -4.84 19.53 18.38
N THR A 112 -4.28 19.12 19.52
CA THR A 112 -3.84 17.74 19.70
C THR A 112 -5.10 16.91 19.83
N VAL A 113 -5.42 16.12 18.80
CA VAL A 113 -6.58 15.22 18.82
C VAL A 113 -6.09 13.77 18.91
N ILE A 114 -6.46 13.14 20.01
CA ILE A 114 -6.29 11.72 20.29
C ILE A 114 -7.36 10.96 19.49
N TYR A 115 -6.95 10.06 18.58
CA TYR A 115 -7.89 9.21 17.85
C TYR A 115 -7.90 7.78 18.39
N ASN A 116 -9.12 7.31 18.70
CA ASN A 116 -9.44 5.94 19.10
C ASN A 116 -8.85 4.94 18.10
N GLY A 117 -7.87 4.16 18.56
CA GLY A 117 -6.99 3.36 17.72
C GLY A 117 -7.72 2.33 16.86
N ILE A 118 -7.57 2.44 15.54
CA ILE A 118 -7.84 1.34 14.62
C ILE A 118 -6.70 0.32 14.81
N LYS A 119 -6.99 -0.78 15.52
CA LYS A 119 -6.02 -1.84 15.79
C LYS A 119 -5.90 -2.78 14.58
N ILE A 120 -4.95 -2.50 13.69
CA ILE A 120 -4.65 -3.38 12.55
C ILE A 120 -3.68 -4.48 13.00
N SER A 121 -4.15 -5.73 13.08
CA SER A 121 -3.33 -6.91 13.41
C SER A 121 -2.44 -7.34 12.23
N ARG A 122 -1.22 -7.82 12.52
CA ARG A 122 -0.07 -7.92 11.58
C ARG A 122 -0.24 -8.91 10.43
N ASN A 123 0.18 -8.47 9.24
CA ASN A 123 1.15 -9.18 8.40
C ASN A 123 2.15 -8.16 7.80
N LYS A 124 3.44 -8.29 8.15
CA LYS A 124 4.52 -7.28 7.97
C LYS A 124 4.71 -6.79 6.52
N ARG A 125 4.32 -7.56 5.50
CA ARG A 125 4.38 -7.15 4.07
C ARG A 125 3.03 -6.74 3.48
N LYS A 126 1.92 -7.10 4.12
CA LYS A 126 0.56 -6.81 3.63
C LYS A 126 0.02 -5.49 4.18
N SER A 127 0.48 -5.04 5.34
CA SER A 127 -0.14 -3.93 6.08
C SER A 127 -0.13 -2.56 5.39
N ILE A 128 0.87 -2.23 4.57
CA ILE A 128 0.94 -0.92 3.88
C ILE A 128 -0.03 -0.87 2.70
N MET A 129 -0.24 -2.02 2.05
CA MET A 129 -1.10 -2.15 0.89
C MET A 129 -2.58 -2.03 1.29
N TYR A 130 -2.98 -2.78 2.32
CA TYR A 130 -4.30 -2.64 2.96
C TYR A 130 -4.57 -1.21 3.43
N PHE A 131 -3.53 -0.54 3.93
CA PHE A 131 -3.61 0.82 4.44
C PHE A 131 -3.84 1.86 3.34
N LEU A 132 -3.15 1.73 2.21
CA LEU A 132 -3.30 2.65 1.09
C LEU A 132 -4.66 2.55 0.39
N LEU A 133 -5.28 1.37 0.39
CA LEU A 133 -6.62 1.18 -0.15
C LEU A 133 -7.73 1.86 0.66
N GLN A 134 -7.46 2.28 1.90
CA GLN A 134 -8.43 3.00 2.74
C GLN A 134 -8.46 4.52 2.50
N PHE A 135 -7.58 5.06 1.66
CA PHE A 135 -7.57 6.48 1.26
C PHE A 135 -8.02 6.67 -0.19
N ASN A 136 -8.64 5.63 -0.76
CA ASN A 136 -9.28 5.62 -2.06
C ASN A 136 -10.78 5.76 -1.89
#